data_AF-A0A1B1U4P4-F1
#
_entry.id   AF-A0A1B1U4P4-F1
#
_cell.length_a   1.000
_cell.length_b   1.000
_cell.length_c   1.000
_cell.angle_alpha   90.00
_cell.angle_beta   90.00
_cell.angle_gamma   90.00
#
_symmetry.space_group_name_H-M   'P 1'
#
loop_
_entity.id
_entity.type
_entity.pdbx_description
1 polymer ?
#
loop_
_entity_poly.entity_id
_entity_poly.type
_entity_poly.pdbx_seq_one_letter_code
_entity_poly.pdbx_strand_id
1 'polypeptide(L)'
;MNPLISSFIETIQSSINIKPTQISEGVRQGFVSSIKLQNQEIFFCCELTFLKLLASEMLFEDQPSQEILLDLSKELANLVVGHAKVLYSKQNKHLNLGTPQFWGEDYTIQQNNGLHFELNGTKCSIYME
;
A
#
# COMPACT_ATOMS: atom_id res chain seq x y z
N MET A 1 -18.34 3.09 2.83
CA MET A 1 -17.00 3.34 2.23
C MET A 1 -16.07 2.26 2.75
N ASN A 2 -15.29 1.59 1.89
CA ASN A 2 -14.35 0.55 2.31
C ASN A 2 -13.21 1.21 3.12
N PRO A 3 -12.98 0.84 4.40
CA PRO A 3 -11.95 1.45 5.23
C PRO A 3 -10.53 1.38 4.65
N LEU A 4 -10.22 0.41 3.79
CA LEU A 4 -8.92 0.35 3.10
C LEU A 4 -8.77 1.44 2.04
N ILE A 5 -9.85 1.82 1.34
CA ILE A 5 -9.82 2.91 0.36
C ILE A 5 -9.58 4.24 1.07
N SER A 6 -10.39 4.54 2.10
CA SER A 6 -10.21 5.74 2.91
C SER A 6 -8.83 5.77 3.53
N SER A 7 -8.38 4.63 4.06
CA SER A 7 -7.07 4.53 4.68
C SER A 7 -5.93 4.82 3.70
N PHE A 8 -5.93 4.20 2.53
CA PHE A 8 -4.88 4.45 1.53
C PHE A 8 -4.81 5.93 1.14
N ILE A 9 -5.96 6.51 0.82
CA ILE A 9 -6.04 7.92 0.39
C ILE A 9 -5.57 8.85 1.51
N GLU A 10 -6.08 8.67 2.73
CA GLU A 10 -5.75 9.50 3.88
C GLU A 10 -4.28 9.34 4.29
N THR A 11 -3.74 8.12 4.30
CA THR A 11 -2.34 7.84 4.60
C THR A 11 -1.43 8.57 3.61
N ILE A 12 -1.58 8.33 2.30
CA ILE A 12 -0.73 8.99 1.29
C ILE A 12 -0.88 10.50 1.35
N GLN A 13 -2.12 11.02 1.41
CA GLN A 13 -2.34 12.46 1.47
C GLN A 13 -1.72 13.08 2.73
N SER A 14 -1.77 12.41 3.87
CA SER A 14 -1.17 12.91 5.11
C SER A 14 0.36 12.83 5.10
N SER A 15 0.93 11.83 4.41
CA SER A 15 2.38 11.61 4.35
C SER A 15 3.08 12.58 3.40
N ILE A 16 2.48 12.86 2.23
CA ILE A 16 3.16 13.63 1.17
C ILE A 16 2.34 14.85 0.67
N ASN A 17 1.20 15.14 1.28
CA ASN A 17 0.31 16.25 0.91
C ASN A 17 -0.21 16.21 -0.54
N ILE A 18 -0.21 15.04 -1.18
CA ILE A 18 -0.78 14.79 -2.50
C ILE A 18 -1.85 13.70 -2.37
N LYS A 19 -3.02 13.96 -2.92
CA LYS A 19 -4.16 13.04 -2.83
C LYS A 19 -4.13 12.04 -3.99
N PRO A 20 -4.00 10.72 -3.74
CA PRO A 20 -4.14 9.72 -4.79
C PRO A 20 -5.60 9.62 -5.26
N THR A 21 -5.77 9.18 -6.50
CA THR A 21 -7.08 8.95 -7.11
C THR A 21 -7.33 7.46 -7.26
N GLN A 22 -8.59 7.03 -7.08
CA GLN A 22 -8.96 5.65 -7.34
C GLN A 22 -9.21 5.45 -8.84
N ILE A 23 -8.64 4.39 -9.40
CA ILE A 23 -8.75 4.05 -10.83
C ILE A 23 -9.33 2.63 -11.01
N SER A 24 -9.75 2.29 -12.23
CA SER A 24 -10.32 0.97 -12.57
C SER A 24 -9.25 -0.08 -12.89
N GLU A 25 -8.09 0.34 -13.40
CA GLU A 25 -7.04 -0.56 -13.88
C GLU A 25 -5.73 -0.36 -13.09
N GLY A 26 -5.40 -1.33 -12.26
CA GLY A 26 -4.19 -1.27 -11.43
C GLY A 26 -2.99 -2.01 -12.00
N VAL A 27 -1.95 -2.03 -11.16
CA VAL A 27 -0.74 -2.83 -11.35
C VAL A 27 -0.94 -4.24 -10.77
N ARG A 28 -0.46 -5.27 -11.50
CA ARG A 28 -0.49 -6.69 -11.10
C ARG A 28 0.90 -7.30 -10.92
N GLN A 29 1.95 -6.61 -11.34
CA GLN A 29 3.34 -7.03 -11.23
C GLN A 29 4.19 -5.85 -10.76
N GLY A 30 5.06 -6.08 -9.78
CA GLY A 30 5.97 -5.08 -9.25
C GLY A 30 6.44 -5.43 -7.84
N PHE A 31 6.70 -4.41 -7.03
CA PHE A 31 7.09 -4.58 -5.63
C PHE A 31 5.88 -5.02 -4.83
N VAL A 32 5.95 -6.25 -4.30
CA VAL A 32 4.86 -6.83 -3.55
C VAL A 32 5.22 -7.01 -2.09
N SER A 33 4.43 -6.38 -1.23
CA SER A 33 4.41 -6.63 0.20
C SER A 33 3.04 -7.11 0.63
N SER A 34 2.95 -7.89 1.70
CA SER A 34 1.69 -8.26 2.30
C SER A 34 1.68 -7.99 3.80
N ILE A 35 0.48 -7.88 4.38
CA ILE A 35 0.29 -7.80 5.82
C ILE A 35 -1.05 -8.42 6.18
N LYS A 36 -1.07 -9.18 7.29
CA LYS A 36 -2.31 -9.77 7.81
C LYS A 36 -3.13 -8.74 8.58
N LEU A 37 -4.41 -8.65 8.24
CA LEU A 37 -5.42 -8.00 9.06
C LEU A 37 -6.43 -9.08 9.49
N GLN A 38 -6.38 -9.45 10.75
CA GLN A 38 -7.07 -10.62 11.30
C GLN A 38 -6.68 -11.91 10.54
N ASN A 39 -7.64 -12.56 9.88
CA ASN A 39 -7.43 -13.80 9.14
C ASN A 39 -7.30 -13.57 7.62
N GLN A 40 -7.21 -12.30 7.20
CA GLN A 40 -7.13 -11.92 5.79
C GLN A 40 -5.73 -11.38 5.47
N GLU A 41 -5.13 -11.91 4.42
CA GLU A 41 -3.87 -11.39 3.87
C GLU A 41 -4.20 -10.24 2.91
N ILE A 42 -3.53 -9.10 3.11
CA ILE A 42 -3.67 -7.91 2.27
C ILE A 42 -2.36 -7.70 1.54
N PHE A 43 -2.39 -7.69 0.21
CA PHE A 43 -1.23 -7.50 -0.64
C PHE A 43 -1.22 -6.09 -1.21
N PHE A 44 -0.05 -5.46 -1.21
CA PHE A 44 0.25 -4.20 -1.88
C PHE A 44 1.15 -4.53 -3.05
N CYS A 45 0.75 -4.14 -4.26
CA CYS A 45 1.55 -4.24 -5.46
C CYS A 45 1.83 -2.83 -5.94
N CYS A 46 3.10 -2.43 -5.96
CA CYS A 46 3.52 -1.07 -6.29
C CYS A 46 4.42 -1.08 -7.52
N GLU A 47 4.22 -0.11 -8.41
CA GLU A 47 5.23 0.17 -9.43
C GLU A 47 6.52 0.68 -8.76
N LEU A 48 7.66 0.42 -9.39
CA LEU A 48 8.94 0.99 -8.94
C LEU A 48 8.90 2.52 -8.89
N THR A 49 8.27 3.15 -9.88
CA THR A 49 8.08 4.61 -9.95
C THR A 49 7.24 5.14 -8.80
N PHE A 50 6.26 4.37 -8.33
CA PHE A 50 5.42 4.74 -7.19
C PHE A 50 6.25 4.78 -5.91
N LEU A 51 7.05 3.73 -5.67
CA LEU A 51 7.92 3.67 -4.49
C LEU A 51 9.04 4.72 -4.55
N LYS A 52 9.60 5.02 -5.73
CA LYS A 52 10.57 6.10 -5.88
C LYS A 52 9.97 7.47 -5.57
N LEU A 53 8.74 7.72 -6.05
CA LEU A 53 8.01 8.94 -5.70
C LEU A 53 7.83 9.05 -4.19
N LEU A 54 7.37 7.99 -3.53
CA LEU A 54 7.23 7.99 -2.06
C LEU A 54 8.58 8.15 -1.34
N ALA A 55 9.66 7.55 -1.83
CA ALA A 55 10.98 7.71 -1.21
C ALA A 55 11.48 9.15 -1.28
N SER A 56 11.33 9.81 -2.43
CA SER A 56 11.68 11.23 -2.62
C SER A 56 10.84 12.11 -1.69
N GLU A 57 9.52 11.92 -1.66
CA GLU A 57 8.61 12.80 -0.90
C GLU A 57 8.62 12.53 0.61
N MET A 58 8.76 11.27 1.05
CA MET A 58 8.70 10.90 2.47
C MET A 58 10.07 10.87 3.14
N LEU A 59 11.11 10.47 2.41
CA LEU A 59 12.45 10.23 2.95
C LEU A 59 13.49 11.23 2.45
N PHE A 60 13.13 12.11 1.51
CA PHE A 60 14.06 13.02 0.82
C PHE A 60 15.18 12.28 0.08
N GLU A 61 14.89 11.06 -0.39
CA GLU A 61 15.81 10.18 -1.11
C GLU A 61 15.40 10.07 -2.59
N ASP A 62 16.03 10.88 -3.45
CA ASP A 62 15.73 10.90 -4.90
C ASP A 62 16.30 9.69 -5.65
N GLN A 63 17.31 9.03 -5.07
CA GLN A 63 17.96 7.84 -5.63
C GLN A 63 17.97 6.70 -4.60
N PRO A 64 16.79 6.20 -4.19
CA PRO A 64 16.70 5.21 -3.14
C PRO A 64 17.36 3.90 -3.58
N SER A 65 18.08 3.26 -2.66
CA SER A 65 18.59 1.91 -2.85
C SER A 65 17.45 0.89 -2.91
N GLN A 66 17.75 -0.32 -3.40
CA GLN A 66 16.79 -1.41 -3.40
C GLN A 66 16.31 -1.77 -1.98
N GLU A 67 17.20 -1.70 -0.99
CA GLU A 67 16.87 -1.92 0.42
C GLU A 67 15.86 -0.89 0.93
N ILE A 68 16.05 0.39 0.61
CA ILE A 68 15.11 1.46 0.95
C ILE A 68 13.74 1.21 0.30
N LEU A 69 13.71 0.80 -0.97
CA LEU A 69 12.46 0.51 -1.68
C LEU A 69 11.71 -0.68 -1.07
N LEU A 70 12.44 -1.72 -0.66
CA LEU A 70 11.87 -2.89 0.01
C LEU A 70 11.27 -2.52 1.37
N ASP A 71 12.00 -1.74 2.17
CA ASP A 71 11.55 -1.28 3.47
C ASP A 71 10.35 -0.35 3.35
N LEU A 72 10.37 0.57 2.38
CA LEU A 72 9.25 1.45 2.08
C LEU A 72 8.01 0.69 1.63
N SER A 73 8.16 -0.37 0.82
CA SER A 73 7.05 -1.24 0.42
C SER A 73 6.36 -1.91 1.62
N LYS A 74 7.15 -2.41 2.57
CA LYS A 74 6.63 -2.99 3.83
C LYS A 74 6.00 -1.92 4.73
N GLU A 75 6.65 -0.76 4.86
CA GLU A 75 6.17 0.33 5.70
C GLU A 75 4.85 0.90 5.16
N LEU A 76 4.70 1.03 3.85
CA LEU A 76 3.44 1.42 3.22
C LEU A 76 2.30 0.48 3.61
N ALA A 77 2.52 -0.84 3.54
CA ALA A 77 1.54 -1.83 3.95
C ALA A 77 1.18 -1.68 5.43
N ASN A 78 2.18 -1.47 6.29
CA ASN A 78 2.00 -1.26 7.72
C ASN A 78 1.20 0.01 8.04
N LEU A 79 1.54 1.15 7.42
CA LEU A 79 0.86 2.42 7.62
C LEU A 79 -0.60 2.36 7.17
N VAL A 80 -0.85 1.88 5.95
CA VAL A 80 -2.21 1.83 5.38
C VAL A 80 -3.09 0.85 6.15
N VAL A 81 -2.60 -0.35 6.48
CA VAL A 81 -3.43 -1.34 7.17
C VAL A 81 -3.55 -1.03 8.66
N GLY A 82 -2.51 -0.45 9.27
CA GLY A 82 -2.56 0.08 10.64
C GLY A 82 -3.60 1.19 10.79
N HIS A 83 -3.65 2.13 9.86
CA HIS A 83 -4.67 3.17 9.85
C HIS A 83 -6.07 2.59 9.56
N ALA A 84 -6.19 1.62 8.64
CA ALA A 84 -7.47 0.94 8.39
C ALA A 84 -8.01 0.23 9.63
N LYS A 85 -7.14 -0.41 10.42
CA LYS A 85 -7.50 -1.02 11.73
C LYS A 85 -8.08 0.03 12.69
N VAL A 86 -7.54 1.24 12.74
CA VAL A 86 -8.11 2.34 13.54
C VAL A 86 -9.50 2.70 13.05
N LEU A 87 -9.70 2.81 11.73
CA LEU A 87 -11.02 3.08 11.15
C LEU A 87 -12.04 1.96 11.46
N TYR A 88 -11.63 0.70 11.43
CA TYR A 88 -12.46 -0.43 11.85
C TYR A 88 -12.80 -0.38 13.35
N SER A 89 -11.86 0.01 14.20
CA SER A 89 -12.08 0.14 15.64
C SER A 89 -13.15 1.18 15.96
N LYS A 90 -13.20 2.30 15.20
CA LYS A 90 -14.28 3.31 15.29
C LYS A 90 -15.67 2.74 14.94
N GLN A 91 -15.72 1.58 14.30
CA GLN A 91 -16.95 0.84 13.98
C GLN A 91 -17.18 -0.36 14.93
N ASN A 92 -16.53 -0.38 16.09
CA ASN A 92 -16.55 -1.47 17.07
C ASN A 92 -16.04 -2.81 16.53
N LYS A 93 -15.15 -2.80 15.52
CA LYS A 93 -14.46 -3.98 15.00
C LYS A 93 -13.00 -3.95 15.41
N HIS A 94 -12.62 -4.81 16.34
CA HIS A 94 -11.24 -4.94 16.82
C HIS A 94 -10.52 -6.03 16.03
N LEU A 95 -9.66 -5.61 15.11
CA LEU A 95 -8.88 -6.51 14.24
C LEU A 95 -7.43 -6.58 14.71
N ASN A 96 -6.82 -7.76 14.59
CA ASN A 96 -5.39 -7.95 14.86
C ASN A 96 -4.55 -7.61 13.62
N LEU A 97 -3.37 -7.02 13.82
CA LEU A 97 -2.45 -6.68 12.74
C LEU A 97 -1.24 -7.61 12.83
N GLY A 98 -0.88 -8.23 11.71
CA GLY A 98 0.36 -8.99 11.58
C GLY A 98 1.56 -8.08 11.28
N THR A 99 2.69 -8.69 10.95
CA THR A 99 3.87 -7.97 10.46
C THR A 99 3.92 -8.00 8.93
N PRO A 100 4.37 -6.93 8.27
CA PRO A 100 4.49 -6.92 6.83
C PRO A 100 5.57 -7.91 6.34
N GLN A 101 5.33 -8.53 5.19
CA GLN A 101 6.24 -9.44 4.51
C GLN A 101 6.50 -8.93 3.09
N PHE A 102 7.71 -9.14 2.56
CA PHE A 102 8.05 -8.81 1.18
C PHE A 102 8.13 -10.08 0.34
N TRP A 103 7.55 -10.03 -0.86
CA TRP A 103 7.42 -11.17 -1.77
C TRP A 103 8.36 -11.08 -2.98
N GLY A 104 8.73 -9.87 -3.41
CA GLY A 104 9.62 -9.65 -4.54
C GLY A 104 9.35 -8.34 -5.27
N GLU A 105 10.29 -7.93 -6.13
CA GLU A 105 10.24 -6.68 -6.91
C GLU A 105 9.58 -6.83 -8.29
N ASP A 106 9.43 -8.07 -8.77
CA ASP A 106 8.74 -8.43 -10.01
C ASP A 106 7.67 -9.51 -9.76
N TYR A 107 7.10 -9.53 -8.56
CA TYR A 107 6.12 -10.54 -8.17
C TYR A 107 4.77 -10.29 -8.83
N THR A 108 4.12 -11.33 -9.34
CA THR A 108 2.80 -11.24 -9.98
C THR A 108 1.69 -11.69 -9.04
N ILE A 109 0.76 -10.77 -8.75
CA ILE A 109 -0.45 -11.00 -7.97
C ILE A 109 -1.40 -11.95 -8.71
N GLN A 110 -1.87 -12.97 -8.00
CA GLN A 110 -2.81 -13.97 -8.53
C GLN A 110 -4.28 -13.65 -8.19
N GLN A 111 -4.52 -12.74 -7.25
CA GLN A 111 -5.85 -12.33 -6.82
C GLN A 111 -6.57 -11.52 -7.91
N ASN A 112 -7.85 -11.82 -8.13
CA ASN A 112 -8.60 -11.22 -9.23
C ASN A 112 -9.13 -9.82 -8.93
N ASN A 113 -9.56 -9.55 -7.70
CA ASN A 113 -10.18 -8.28 -7.31
C ASN A 113 -9.21 -7.43 -6.49
N GLY A 114 -9.01 -6.18 -6.92
CA GLY A 114 -8.15 -5.23 -6.22
C GLY A 114 -8.77 -3.83 -6.13
N LEU A 115 -8.18 -3.02 -5.26
CA LEU A 115 -8.40 -1.59 -5.15
C LEU A 115 -7.20 -0.91 -5.79
N HIS A 116 -7.42 -0.03 -6.75
CA HIS A 116 -6.34 0.51 -7.57
C HIS A 116 -6.27 2.03 -7.42
N PHE A 117 -5.04 2.53 -7.32
CA PHE A 117 -4.78 3.93 -7.06
C PHE A 117 -3.71 4.47 -8.00
N GLU A 118 -3.89 5.71 -8.42
CA GLU A 118 -2.90 6.49 -9.15
C GLU A 118 -2.51 7.73 -8.35
N LEU A 119 -1.23 8.06 -8.40
CA LEU A 119 -0.62 9.26 -7.86
C LEU A 119 0.40 9.77 -8.87
N ASN A 120 0.20 10.96 -9.44
CA ASN A 120 1.11 11.57 -10.42
C ASN A 120 1.50 10.62 -11.58
N GLY A 121 0.54 9.85 -12.10
CA GLY A 121 0.75 8.92 -13.22
C GLY A 121 1.44 7.60 -12.85
N THR A 122 1.68 7.35 -11.56
CA THR A 122 2.21 6.06 -11.07
C THR A 122 1.25 5.37 -10.12
N LYS A 123 1.31 4.03 -10.06
CA LYS A 123 0.24 3.19 -9.53
C LYS A 123 0.65 2.32 -8.35
N CYS A 124 -0.33 2.11 -7.47
CA CYS A 124 -0.31 1.11 -6.42
C CYS A 124 -1.68 0.42 -6.37
N SER A 125 -1.66 -0.90 -6.17
CA SER A 125 -2.86 -1.72 -6.02
C SER A 125 -2.85 -2.45 -4.69
N ILE A 126 -4.03 -2.55 -4.06
CA ILE A 126 -4.27 -3.40 -2.90
C ILE A 126 -5.13 -4.59 -3.33
N TYR A 127 -4.68 -5.80 -3.03
CA TYR A 127 -5.42 -7.04 -3.23
C TYR A 127 -5.67 -7.72 -1.89
N MET A 128 -6.70 -8.55 -1.83
CA MET A 128 -7.09 -9.28 -0.63
C MET A 128 -7.31 -10.75 -0.99
N GLU A 129 -6.85 -11.65 -0.13
CA GLU A 129 -7.23 -13.07 -0.16
C GLU A 129 -8.61 -13.31 0.50
#